data_AF-A0A972IVH6-F1
#
_entry.id   AF-A0A972IVH6-F1
#
_cell.length_a   1.000
_cell.length_b   1.000
_cell.length_c   1.000
_cell.angle_alpha   90.00
_cell.angle_beta   90.00
_cell.angle_gamma   90.00
#
_symmetry.space_group_name_H-M   'P 1'
#
loop_
_entity.id
_entity.type
_entity.pdbx_description
1 polymer ?
#
loop_
_entity_poly.entity_id
_entity_poly.type
_entity_poly.pdbx_seq_one_letter_code
_entity_poly.pdbx_strand_id
1 'polypeptide(L)'
;MSVGIIDAVEWQTVVDFKTGGKSDAESEKIDIARRILENHHYPGDLDLEGIDWTVKMALELDKEYKPELMFVMFGTPFFHSVYRQTPEDRWKTIVDYVFDRTKYFLDVTEYEPIIIGLGDMVDIKGYIELNNLDGLYLANNWSYRCSGILEHVEKDLDKIEEMEGISTTISKADFIDRYKPKPEFAERLPDYLLSADEGYQFKGYGSSARKAYKIPALNEHIPVYTKLGEVKDITDIRKVMDKALQHKKVAVIIIEGVGLKDFRYPYEPCNNRVDWYTYDQSENHYLTISTGKHYYQHEIPPVSRYLRGDFDKIIYPFSGPHHYLPQDTAGRKPEIKTAAVSNRGMFPHVVSGADICIESFARNLYNMGSIAI
;
A
#
# COMPACT_ATOMS: atom_id res chain seq x y z
N MET A 1 -7.65 22.56 -3.36
CA MET A 1 -6.24 22.66 -2.93
C MET A 1 -6.01 21.53 -1.93
N SER A 2 -4.95 20.73 -2.08
CA SER A 2 -4.60 19.68 -1.12
C SER A 2 -3.71 20.29 -0.04
N VAL A 3 -3.99 20.02 1.23
CA VAL A 3 -3.31 20.62 2.38
C VAL A 3 -2.74 19.50 3.24
N GLY A 4 -1.48 19.59 3.63
CA GLY A 4 -0.88 18.66 4.57
C GLY A 4 -0.81 19.27 5.97
N ILE A 5 -0.98 18.44 7.00
CA ILE A 5 -0.76 18.80 8.40
C ILE A 5 0.25 17.81 8.95
N ILE A 6 1.44 18.30 9.29
CA ILE A 6 2.49 17.46 9.90
C ILE A 6 2.46 17.71 11.39
N ASP A 7 2.32 16.64 12.17
CA ASP A 7 2.36 16.66 13.62
C ASP A 7 3.55 15.84 14.12
N ALA A 8 4.48 16.51 14.78
CA ALA A 8 5.65 15.92 15.41
C ALA A 8 5.56 16.06 16.94
N VAL A 9 4.37 15.83 17.52
CA VAL A 9 4.06 15.91 18.95
C VAL A 9 4.06 17.34 19.49
N GLU A 10 5.22 17.94 19.71
CA GLU A 10 5.33 19.30 20.29
C GLU A 10 5.17 20.40 19.23
N TRP A 11 5.10 20.01 17.95
CA TRP A 11 5.07 20.92 16.83
C TRP A 11 4.12 20.41 15.76
N GLN A 12 3.23 21.30 15.31
CA GLN A 12 2.31 21.04 14.20
C GLN A 12 2.39 22.16 13.17
N THR A 13 2.46 21.81 11.88
CA THR A 13 2.46 22.78 10.78
C THR A 13 1.47 22.42 9.69
N VAL A 14 0.91 23.43 9.05
CA VAL A 14 0.10 23.31 7.84
C VAL A 14 0.99 23.61 6.62
N VAL A 15 0.90 22.77 5.59
CA VAL A 15 1.68 22.88 4.36
C VAL A 15 0.78 22.75 3.14
N ASP A 16 1.17 23.36 2.03
CA ASP A 16 0.63 23.02 0.72
C ASP A 16 1.13 21.61 0.38
N PHE A 17 0.21 20.65 0.23
CA PHE A 17 0.58 19.24 0.14
C PHE A 17 1.40 18.92 -1.12
N LYS A 18 1.20 19.71 -2.19
CA LYS A 18 1.91 19.57 -3.45
C LYS A 18 3.35 20.06 -3.27
N THR A 19 3.55 21.29 -2.83
CA THR A 19 4.89 21.90 -2.80
C THR A 19 5.68 21.60 -1.52
N GLY A 20 5.01 21.21 -0.44
CA GLY A 20 5.60 21.09 0.91
C GLY A 20 5.90 22.44 1.57
N GLY A 21 5.59 23.56 0.92
CA GLY A 21 5.74 24.89 1.49
C GLY A 21 4.73 25.14 2.60
N LYS A 22 5.06 26.01 3.57
CA LYS A 22 4.10 26.43 4.60
C LYS A 22 2.85 27.02 3.97
N SER A 23 1.68 26.71 4.53
CA SER A 23 0.39 27.21 4.08
C SER A 23 -0.39 27.81 5.24
N ASP A 24 -1.13 28.87 4.97
CA ASP A 24 -2.07 29.52 5.90
C ASP A 24 -3.52 29.13 5.56
N ALA A 25 -3.73 27.98 4.92
CA ALA A 25 -5.05 27.48 4.58
C ALA A 25 -5.87 27.12 5.84
N GLU A 26 -7.13 27.52 5.84
CA GLU A 26 -8.08 27.25 6.92
C GLU A 26 -9.34 26.58 6.36
N SER A 27 -9.84 25.57 7.04
CA SER A 27 -11.13 24.92 6.75
C SER A 27 -11.55 24.03 7.92
N GLU A 28 -12.84 23.70 7.99
CA GLU A 28 -13.35 22.76 9.00
C GLU A 28 -12.63 21.40 8.97
N LYS A 29 -12.28 20.90 7.77
CA LYS A 29 -11.52 19.64 7.61
C LYS A 29 -10.12 19.74 8.23
N ILE A 30 -9.45 20.89 8.03
CA ILE A 30 -8.14 21.16 8.61
C ILE A 30 -8.26 21.19 10.14
N ASP A 31 -9.24 21.90 10.68
CA ASP A 31 -9.43 22.02 12.14
C ASP A 31 -9.71 20.67 12.80
N ILE A 32 -10.53 19.82 12.17
CA ILE A 32 -10.79 18.45 12.60
C ILE A 32 -9.47 17.66 12.63
N ALA A 33 -8.75 17.61 11.51
CA ALA A 33 -7.51 16.85 11.41
C ALA A 33 -6.45 17.32 12.41
N ARG A 34 -6.28 18.64 12.59
CA ARG A 34 -5.37 19.22 13.59
C ARG A 34 -5.67 18.72 15.01
N ARG A 35 -6.93 18.83 15.44
CA ARG A 35 -7.36 18.39 16.78
C ARG A 35 -7.14 16.89 16.99
N ILE A 36 -7.46 16.07 15.98
CA ILE A 36 -7.29 14.63 16.09
C ILE A 36 -5.81 14.29 16.25
N LEU A 37 -4.93 14.89 15.44
CA LEU A 37 -3.48 14.66 15.53
C LEU A 37 -2.88 15.13 16.87
N GLU A 38 -3.23 16.34 17.33
CA GLU A 38 -2.71 16.93 18.57
C GLU A 38 -3.01 16.04 19.80
N ASN A 39 -4.16 15.35 19.81
CA ASN A 39 -4.57 14.53 20.94
C ASN A 39 -3.98 13.10 20.91
N HIS A 40 -3.43 12.67 19.78
CA HIS A 40 -3.19 11.24 19.52
C HIS A 40 -1.92 10.99 18.70
N HIS A 41 -0.80 10.94 19.40
CA HIS A 41 0.50 10.69 18.79
C HIS A 41 0.67 9.25 18.30
N TYR A 42 1.31 9.10 17.14
CA TYR A 42 1.63 7.79 16.58
C TYR A 42 2.73 7.11 17.40
N PRO A 43 2.54 5.86 17.88
CA PRO A 43 3.51 5.18 18.74
C PRO A 43 4.71 4.59 17.97
N GLY A 44 4.54 4.28 16.68
CA GLY A 44 5.60 3.75 15.81
C GLY A 44 5.24 2.41 15.13
N ASP A 45 5.91 2.12 14.01
CA ASP A 45 5.59 1.00 13.11
C ASP A 45 5.70 -0.41 13.74
N LEU A 46 6.54 -0.55 14.76
CA LEU A 46 6.78 -1.82 15.46
C LEU A 46 6.17 -1.86 16.87
N ASP A 47 5.35 -0.87 17.20
CA ASP A 47 4.56 -0.85 18.43
C ASP A 47 3.16 -1.41 18.15
N LEU A 48 2.67 -2.29 19.03
CA LEU A 48 1.32 -2.83 18.91
C LEU A 48 0.26 -1.78 19.21
N GLU A 49 0.60 -0.73 19.96
CA GLU A 49 -0.28 0.43 20.14
C GLU A 49 -0.61 1.12 18.80
N GLY A 50 0.16 0.87 17.74
CA GLY A 50 -0.17 1.34 16.38
C GLY A 50 -1.50 0.78 15.86
N ILE A 51 -1.93 -0.39 16.35
CA ILE A 51 -3.23 -0.99 16.03
C ILE A 51 -4.35 -0.20 16.72
N ASP A 52 -4.18 0.13 18.00
CA ASP A 52 -5.14 0.95 18.75
C ASP A 52 -5.23 2.36 18.20
N TRP A 53 -4.07 2.96 17.90
CA TRP A 53 -3.99 4.28 17.29
C TRP A 53 -4.82 4.35 16.01
N THR A 54 -4.67 3.36 15.12
CA THR A 54 -5.42 3.29 13.85
C THR A 54 -6.94 3.29 14.11
N VAL A 55 -7.42 2.44 15.03
CA VAL A 55 -8.86 2.41 15.35
C VAL A 55 -9.32 3.69 16.03
N LYS A 56 -8.52 4.26 16.93
CA LYS A 56 -8.84 5.51 17.62
C LYS A 56 -9.00 6.67 16.63
N MET A 57 -8.10 6.79 15.65
CA MET A 57 -8.17 7.81 14.60
C MET A 57 -9.44 7.64 13.76
N ALA A 58 -9.77 6.40 13.37
CA ALA A 58 -10.98 6.11 12.62
C ALA A 58 -12.24 6.49 13.40
N LEU A 59 -12.28 6.22 14.71
CA LEU A 59 -13.42 6.58 15.57
C LEU A 59 -13.56 8.09 15.79
N GLU A 60 -12.46 8.82 15.97
CA GLU A 60 -12.53 10.29 16.07
C GLU A 60 -12.99 10.92 14.75
N LEU A 61 -12.52 10.40 13.59
CA LEU A 61 -13.02 10.85 12.29
C LEU A 61 -14.49 10.50 12.07
N ASP A 62 -14.93 9.31 12.49
CA ASP A 62 -16.36 8.95 12.42
C ASP A 62 -17.23 9.90 13.24
N LYS A 63 -16.76 10.26 14.44
CA LYS A 63 -17.46 11.18 15.34
C LYS A 63 -17.48 12.62 14.83
N GLU A 64 -16.34 13.16 14.42
CA GLU A 64 -16.19 14.57 14.05
C GLU A 64 -16.55 14.85 12.59
N TYR A 65 -16.14 13.98 11.66
CA TYR A 65 -16.32 14.20 10.21
C TYR A 65 -17.54 13.45 9.64
N LYS A 66 -17.86 12.28 10.21
CA LYS A 66 -18.96 11.37 9.78
C LYS A 66 -18.87 10.98 8.30
N PRO A 67 -17.79 10.30 7.88
CA PRO A 67 -17.67 9.87 6.49
C PRO A 67 -18.67 8.75 6.16
N GLU A 68 -18.98 8.62 4.88
CA GLU A 68 -19.79 7.54 4.31
C GLU A 68 -18.90 6.39 3.84
N LEU A 69 -17.65 6.70 3.45
CA LEU A 69 -16.62 5.73 3.13
C LEU A 69 -15.42 5.93 4.06
N MET A 70 -15.06 4.89 4.81
CA MET A 70 -13.89 4.87 5.69
C MET A 70 -12.90 3.80 5.24
N PHE A 71 -11.66 4.17 4.94
CA PHE A 71 -10.56 3.20 4.84
C PHE A 71 -9.86 3.07 6.20
N VAL A 72 -9.68 1.84 6.66
CA VAL A 72 -8.94 1.53 7.90
C VAL A 72 -7.88 0.50 7.57
N MET A 73 -6.61 0.89 7.59
CA MET A 73 -5.52 0.05 7.09
C MET A 73 -4.51 -0.26 8.21
N PHE A 74 -4.21 -1.55 8.39
CA PHE A 74 -3.29 -2.07 9.40
C PHE A 74 -2.03 -2.65 8.75
N GLY A 75 -0.92 -1.92 8.86
CA GLY A 75 0.43 -2.35 8.47
C GLY A 75 1.22 -3.05 9.58
N THR A 76 0.79 -3.00 10.85
CA THR A 76 1.53 -3.58 11.99
C THR A 76 1.90 -5.06 11.82
N PRO A 77 1.00 -5.98 11.42
CA PRO A 77 1.37 -7.39 11.27
C PRO A 77 2.46 -7.59 10.21
N PHE A 78 2.38 -6.85 9.11
CA PHE A 78 3.41 -6.83 8.08
C PHE A 78 4.76 -6.34 8.62
N PHE A 79 4.80 -5.20 9.33
CA PHE A 79 6.05 -4.69 9.90
C PHE A 79 6.70 -5.68 10.88
N HIS A 80 5.88 -6.36 11.69
CA HIS A 80 6.35 -7.41 12.58
C HIS A 80 6.87 -8.65 11.85
N SER A 81 6.26 -9.00 10.71
CA SER A 81 6.71 -10.13 9.89
C SER A 81 8.02 -9.84 9.15
N VAL A 82 8.13 -8.65 8.56
CA VAL A 82 9.30 -8.27 7.75
C VAL A 82 10.49 -7.93 8.65
N TYR A 83 10.30 -7.17 9.72
CA TYR A 83 11.42 -6.56 10.46
C TYR A 83 11.71 -7.16 11.84
N ARG A 84 10.93 -8.15 12.28
CA ARG A 84 11.21 -8.91 13.51
C ARG A 84 11.15 -10.41 13.25
N GLN A 85 12.02 -11.15 13.92
CA GLN A 85 11.82 -12.58 14.07
C GLN A 85 10.69 -12.78 15.07
N THR A 86 9.48 -12.98 14.56
CA THR A 86 8.26 -13.08 15.37
C THR A 86 7.90 -14.56 15.58
N PRO A 87 7.98 -15.08 16.82
CA PRO A 87 7.51 -16.43 17.15
C PRO A 87 6.03 -16.64 16.84
N GLU A 88 5.61 -17.88 16.61
CA GLU A 88 4.24 -18.22 16.18
C GLU A 88 3.16 -17.80 17.20
N ASP A 89 3.42 -17.96 18.50
CA ASP A 89 2.53 -17.52 19.58
C ASP A 89 2.39 -15.99 19.60
N ARG A 90 3.50 -15.27 19.39
CA ARG A 90 3.48 -13.82 19.26
C ARG A 90 2.77 -13.37 17.98
N TRP A 91 2.96 -14.08 16.87
CA TRP A 91 2.27 -13.82 15.61
C TRP A 91 0.76 -13.95 15.78
N LYS A 92 0.30 -15.07 16.35
CA LYS A 92 -1.11 -15.29 16.67
C LYS A 92 -1.68 -14.16 17.53
N THR A 93 -0.94 -13.74 18.56
CA THR A 93 -1.33 -12.61 19.42
C THR A 93 -1.54 -11.32 18.62
N ILE A 94 -0.64 -11.01 17.68
CA ILE A 94 -0.74 -9.79 16.86
C ILE A 94 -1.94 -9.85 15.93
N VAL A 95 -2.14 -10.99 15.26
CA VAL A 95 -3.27 -11.21 14.35
C VAL A 95 -4.59 -11.12 15.10
N ASP A 96 -4.73 -11.83 16.21
CA ASP A 96 -5.94 -11.81 17.05
C ASP A 96 -6.22 -10.38 17.52
N TYR A 97 -5.19 -9.62 17.91
CA TYR A 97 -5.36 -8.23 18.33
C TYR A 97 -5.89 -7.31 17.22
N VAL A 98 -5.38 -7.41 15.98
CA VAL A 98 -5.92 -6.62 14.86
C VAL A 98 -7.38 -6.95 14.60
N PHE A 99 -7.76 -8.23 14.65
CA PHE A 99 -9.15 -8.63 14.42
C PHE A 99 -10.09 -8.24 15.57
N ASP A 100 -9.61 -8.28 16.82
CA ASP A 100 -10.35 -7.77 17.99
C ASP A 100 -10.60 -6.27 17.88
N ARG A 101 -9.59 -5.48 17.47
CA ARG A 101 -9.71 -4.03 17.27
C ARG A 101 -10.58 -3.69 16.06
N THR A 102 -10.51 -4.49 14.99
CA THR A 102 -11.41 -4.42 13.83
C THR A 102 -12.86 -4.67 14.25
N LYS A 103 -13.10 -5.73 15.04
CA LYS A 103 -14.42 -6.05 15.58
C LYS A 103 -14.95 -4.92 16.45
N TYR A 104 -14.13 -4.39 17.35
CA TYR A 104 -14.51 -3.27 18.20
C TYR A 104 -14.95 -2.05 17.39
N PHE A 105 -14.19 -1.66 16.35
CA PHE A 105 -14.57 -0.58 15.44
C PHE A 105 -15.96 -0.81 14.82
N LEU A 106 -16.21 -2.02 14.31
CA LEU A 106 -17.50 -2.37 13.68
C LEU A 106 -18.66 -2.46 14.68
N ASP A 107 -18.40 -2.88 15.92
CA ASP A 107 -19.44 -2.99 16.96
C ASP A 107 -19.93 -1.62 17.45
N VAL A 108 -19.11 -0.57 17.33
CA VAL A 108 -19.42 0.77 17.83
C VAL A 108 -19.72 1.80 16.74
N THR A 109 -19.73 1.37 15.47
CA THR A 109 -20.03 2.22 14.32
C THR A 109 -21.13 1.60 13.45
N GLU A 110 -21.62 2.34 12.46
CA GLU A 110 -22.71 1.90 11.57
C GLU A 110 -22.20 1.39 10.22
N TYR A 111 -20.89 1.17 10.05
CA TYR A 111 -20.32 0.77 8.77
C TYR A 111 -20.58 -0.70 8.46
N GLU A 112 -20.93 -0.97 7.21
CA GLU A 112 -20.84 -2.32 6.66
C GLU A 112 -19.42 -2.59 6.18
N PRO A 113 -18.82 -3.73 6.56
CA PRO A 113 -17.42 -3.98 6.27
C PRO A 113 -17.17 -4.65 4.90
N ILE A 114 -16.06 -4.28 4.30
CA ILE A 114 -15.27 -5.10 3.38
C ILE A 114 -13.91 -5.28 4.05
N ILE A 115 -13.64 -6.47 4.62
CA ILE A 115 -12.38 -6.78 5.31
C ILE A 115 -11.50 -7.61 4.38
N ILE A 116 -10.26 -7.18 4.19
CA ILE A 116 -9.33 -7.73 3.21
C ILE A 116 -8.01 -8.03 3.93
N GLY A 117 -7.55 -9.27 3.87
CA GLY A 117 -6.17 -9.61 4.23
C GLY A 117 -5.30 -9.56 2.97
N LEU A 118 -4.17 -8.86 2.96
CA LEU A 118 -3.37 -8.71 1.75
C LEU A 118 -2.45 -9.91 1.43
N GLY A 119 -2.55 -10.99 2.21
CA GLY A 119 -1.89 -12.25 1.92
C GLY A 119 -0.86 -12.69 2.94
N ASP A 120 -0.48 -13.96 2.84
CA ASP A 120 0.47 -14.63 3.73
C ASP A 120 1.89 -14.07 3.54
N MET A 121 2.72 -14.29 4.56
CA MET A 121 4.15 -13.98 4.56
C MET A 121 4.96 -15.29 4.62
N VAL A 122 6.04 -15.38 3.86
CA VAL A 122 6.94 -16.55 3.79
C VAL A 122 8.36 -16.18 4.21
N ASP A 123 9.10 -17.17 4.71
CA ASP A 123 10.52 -17.00 4.99
C ASP A 123 11.31 -16.82 3.69
N ILE A 124 12.38 -16.04 3.78
CA ILE A 124 13.28 -15.83 2.65
C ILE A 124 14.11 -17.11 2.44
N LYS A 125 13.98 -17.72 1.26
CA LYS A 125 14.75 -18.87 0.80
C LYS A 125 16.13 -18.46 0.29
N GLY A 126 16.21 -17.33 -0.41
CA GLY A 126 17.44 -16.85 -1.03
C GLY A 126 17.32 -15.43 -1.58
N TYR A 127 18.45 -14.89 -2.03
CA TYR A 127 18.50 -13.59 -2.68
C TYR A 127 19.00 -13.73 -4.11
N ILE A 128 18.37 -13.00 -5.03
CA ILE A 128 18.80 -12.89 -6.42
C ILE A 128 19.69 -11.66 -6.53
N GLU A 129 21.00 -11.88 -6.57
CA GLU A 129 22.01 -10.81 -6.58
C GLU A 129 22.29 -10.36 -8.01
N LEU A 130 21.86 -9.14 -8.35
CA LEU A 130 22.00 -8.61 -9.71
C LEU A 130 23.34 -7.88 -9.94
N ASN A 131 24.21 -7.81 -8.93
CA ASN A 131 25.48 -7.06 -8.99
C ASN A 131 26.52 -7.62 -9.98
N ASN A 132 26.28 -8.82 -10.53
CA ASN A 132 27.15 -9.44 -11.54
C ASN A 132 26.68 -9.17 -12.99
N LEU A 133 25.61 -8.39 -13.16
CA LEU A 133 25.15 -7.91 -14.45
C LEU A 133 25.94 -6.67 -14.88
N ASP A 134 26.12 -6.50 -16.18
CA ASP A 134 26.86 -5.38 -16.76
C ASP A 134 25.97 -4.15 -16.99
N GLY A 135 24.67 -4.37 -17.26
CA GLY A 135 23.65 -3.33 -17.32
C GLY A 135 23.25 -2.78 -15.96
N LEU A 136 22.43 -1.74 -15.97
CA LEU A 136 21.85 -1.17 -14.75
C LEU A 136 20.65 -2.01 -14.32
N TYR A 137 20.45 -2.17 -13.01
CA TYR A 137 19.34 -2.93 -12.46
C TYR A 137 18.74 -2.24 -11.25
N LEU A 138 17.47 -2.50 -11.01
CA LEU A 138 16.69 -1.92 -9.93
C LEU A 138 16.02 -3.00 -9.12
N ALA A 139 16.30 -3.02 -7.82
CA ALA A 139 15.54 -3.80 -6.84
C ALA A 139 14.90 -2.79 -5.89
N ASN A 140 13.57 -2.66 -5.94
CA ASN A 140 12.88 -1.66 -5.15
C ASN A 140 12.32 -2.26 -3.85
N ASN A 141 12.20 -1.45 -2.81
CA ASN A 141 11.71 -1.90 -1.49
C ASN A 141 10.19 -2.02 -1.37
N TRP A 142 9.47 -1.68 -2.44
CA TRP A 142 8.02 -1.59 -2.46
C TRP A 142 7.37 -2.64 -3.35
N SER A 143 8.17 -3.45 -4.05
CA SER A 143 7.79 -4.64 -4.80
C SER A 143 8.80 -5.72 -4.46
N TYR A 144 8.37 -6.62 -3.59
CA TYR A 144 9.24 -7.64 -2.99
C TYR A 144 9.67 -8.70 -4.00
N ARG A 145 8.90 -8.85 -5.08
CA ARG A 145 9.07 -9.91 -6.06
C ARG A 145 9.43 -9.44 -7.46
N CYS A 146 9.47 -8.13 -7.72
CA CYS A 146 9.78 -7.64 -9.05
C CYS A 146 11.08 -6.84 -9.08
N SER A 147 11.83 -7.00 -10.16
CA SER A 147 13.01 -6.19 -10.48
C SER A 147 12.96 -5.74 -11.94
N GLY A 148 13.83 -4.80 -12.30
CA GLY A 148 13.88 -4.21 -13.62
C GLY A 148 15.32 -3.99 -14.08
N ILE A 149 15.58 -4.25 -15.35
CA ILE A 149 16.87 -4.02 -15.99
C ILE A 149 16.76 -2.79 -16.87
N LEU A 150 17.70 -1.86 -16.71
CA LEU A 150 17.85 -0.67 -17.51
C LEU A 150 19.12 -0.79 -18.33
N GLU A 151 19.07 -0.42 -19.60
CA GLU A 151 20.24 -0.38 -20.48
C GLU A 151 20.94 -1.75 -20.52
N HIS A 152 20.15 -2.81 -20.77
CA HIS A 152 20.65 -4.19 -20.82
C HIS A 152 21.76 -4.36 -21.88
N VAL A 153 22.67 -5.28 -21.60
CA VAL A 153 23.60 -5.84 -22.59
C VAL A 153 23.16 -7.27 -22.88
N GLU A 154 23.25 -7.75 -24.12
CA GLU A 154 22.74 -9.08 -24.51
C GLU A 154 23.21 -10.21 -23.58
N LYS A 155 24.50 -10.19 -23.20
CA LYS A 155 25.09 -11.15 -22.26
C LYS A 155 24.46 -11.20 -20.87
N ASP A 156 23.72 -10.17 -20.46
CA ASP A 156 23.04 -10.18 -19.16
C ASP A 156 21.80 -11.08 -19.20
N LEU A 157 21.12 -11.20 -20.34
CA LEU A 157 19.96 -12.07 -20.50
C LEU A 157 20.35 -13.54 -20.34
N ASP A 158 21.47 -13.96 -20.93
CA ASP A 158 22.00 -15.31 -20.77
C ASP A 158 22.27 -15.63 -19.29
N LYS A 159 22.89 -14.68 -18.56
CA LYS A 159 23.14 -14.85 -17.11
C LYS A 159 21.84 -14.98 -16.32
N ILE A 160 20.82 -14.20 -16.67
CA ILE A 160 19.52 -14.17 -15.97
C ILE A 160 18.77 -15.48 -16.16
N GLU A 161 18.81 -16.06 -17.35
CA GLU A 161 18.19 -17.36 -17.62
C GLU A 161 18.79 -18.48 -16.76
N GLU A 162 20.06 -18.36 -16.38
CA GLU A 162 20.77 -19.31 -15.51
C GLU A 162 20.61 -19.02 -14.01
N MET A 163 20.03 -17.88 -13.62
CA MET A 163 19.90 -17.50 -12.20
C MET A 163 18.77 -18.25 -11.50
N GLU A 164 19.10 -18.89 -10.38
CA GLU A 164 18.13 -19.52 -9.49
C GLU A 164 17.16 -18.50 -8.88
N GLY A 165 15.88 -18.84 -8.84
CA GLY A 165 14.83 -18.05 -8.19
C GLY A 165 14.18 -16.99 -9.08
N ILE A 166 14.56 -16.88 -10.36
CA ILE A 166 13.85 -16.06 -11.34
C ILE A 166 12.77 -16.90 -12.01
N SER A 167 11.52 -16.47 -11.88
CA SER A 167 10.34 -17.17 -12.39
C SER A 167 9.91 -16.68 -13.77
N THR A 168 10.13 -15.40 -14.10
CA THR A 168 9.66 -14.81 -15.35
C THR A 168 10.52 -13.60 -15.72
N THR A 169 10.84 -13.49 -17.01
CA THR A 169 11.48 -12.34 -17.65
C THR A 169 10.56 -11.83 -18.76
N ILE A 170 10.26 -10.54 -18.80
CA ILE A 170 9.35 -9.93 -19.77
C ILE A 170 10.03 -8.71 -20.40
N SER A 171 10.15 -8.69 -21.72
CA SER A 171 10.67 -7.52 -22.42
C SER A 171 9.66 -6.37 -22.40
N LYS A 172 10.15 -5.13 -22.41
CA LYS A 172 9.32 -3.93 -22.54
C LYS A 172 8.41 -3.98 -23.78
N ALA A 173 8.94 -4.48 -24.89
CA ALA A 173 8.20 -4.58 -26.15
C ALA A 173 7.01 -5.54 -26.01
N ASP A 174 7.24 -6.74 -25.47
CA ASP A 174 6.18 -7.73 -25.25
C ASP A 174 5.14 -7.24 -24.26
N PHE A 175 5.59 -6.54 -23.20
CA PHE A 175 4.67 -5.94 -22.23
C PHE A 175 3.75 -4.92 -22.90
N ILE A 176 4.31 -4.01 -23.69
CA ILE A 176 3.54 -2.95 -24.36
C ILE A 176 2.56 -3.54 -25.37
N ASP A 177 2.99 -4.53 -26.17
CA ASP A 177 2.11 -5.19 -27.14
C ASP A 177 0.94 -5.90 -26.46
N ARG A 178 1.23 -6.63 -25.37
CA ARG A 178 0.23 -7.39 -24.62
C ARG A 178 -0.77 -6.52 -23.87
N TYR A 179 -0.29 -5.56 -23.07
CA TYR A 179 -1.12 -4.82 -22.12
C TYR A 179 -1.58 -3.47 -22.62
N LYS A 180 -0.92 -2.92 -23.65
CA LYS A 180 -1.20 -1.59 -24.21
C LYS A 180 -1.37 -0.53 -23.11
N PRO A 181 -0.39 -0.41 -22.19
CA PRO A 181 -0.51 0.47 -21.04
C PRO A 181 -0.53 1.95 -21.47
N LYS A 182 -0.89 2.84 -20.55
CA LYS A 182 -0.82 4.29 -20.81
C LYS A 182 0.61 4.72 -21.18
N PRO A 183 0.80 5.77 -22.00
CA PRO A 183 2.13 6.25 -22.38
C PRO A 183 3.05 6.52 -21.19
N GLU A 184 2.53 7.10 -20.10
CA GLU A 184 3.29 7.41 -18.89
C GLU A 184 3.81 6.15 -18.18
N PHE A 185 3.01 5.08 -18.17
CA PHE A 185 3.43 3.78 -17.64
C PHE A 185 4.48 3.16 -18.56
N ALA A 186 4.24 3.18 -19.88
CA ALA A 186 5.16 2.63 -20.87
C ALA A 186 6.52 3.32 -20.83
N GLU A 187 6.57 4.63 -20.63
CA GLU A 187 7.81 5.40 -20.50
C GLU A 187 8.63 4.92 -19.29
N ARG A 188 7.96 4.69 -18.16
CA ARG A 188 8.56 4.29 -16.87
C ARG A 188 9.01 2.82 -16.81
N LEU A 189 8.57 1.97 -17.74
CA LEU A 189 8.96 0.56 -17.76
C LEU A 189 10.47 0.38 -17.97
N PRO A 190 11.13 -0.53 -17.21
CA PRO A 190 12.48 -1.00 -17.51
C PRO A 190 12.53 -1.70 -18.88
N ASP A 191 13.72 -1.97 -19.40
CA ASP A 191 13.86 -2.72 -20.67
C ASP A 191 13.41 -4.17 -20.51
N TYR A 192 13.65 -4.75 -19.33
CA TYR A 192 13.11 -6.03 -18.92
C TYR A 192 12.56 -5.96 -17.50
N LEU A 193 11.41 -6.60 -17.29
CA LEU A 193 10.83 -6.89 -15.97
C LEU A 193 11.20 -8.32 -15.56
N LEU A 194 11.62 -8.48 -14.32
CA LEU A 194 11.92 -9.77 -13.71
C LEU A 194 10.92 -10.04 -12.58
N SER A 195 10.49 -11.30 -12.42
CA SER A 195 9.72 -11.75 -11.27
C SER A 195 10.42 -12.90 -10.55
N ALA A 196 10.46 -12.84 -9.22
CA ALA A 196 11.06 -13.86 -8.38
C ALA A 196 10.09 -14.99 -8.04
N ASP A 197 10.61 -16.21 -7.92
CA ASP A 197 9.94 -17.35 -7.29
C ASP A 197 9.57 -17.05 -5.83
N GLU A 198 8.60 -17.79 -5.28
CA GLU A 198 8.20 -17.62 -3.89
C GLU A 198 9.37 -17.84 -2.92
N GLY A 199 9.58 -16.87 -2.03
CA GLY A 199 10.66 -16.89 -1.04
C GLY A 199 11.98 -16.30 -1.53
N TYR A 200 12.10 -15.93 -2.81
CA TYR A 200 13.26 -15.22 -3.33
C TYR A 200 12.99 -13.71 -3.40
N GLN A 201 14.01 -12.91 -3.13
CA GLN A 201 13.96 -11.45 -3.23
C GLN A 201 15.17 -10.94 -4.01
N PHE A 202 14.95 -9.96 -4.90
CA PHE A 202 16.04 -9.28 -5.60
C PHE A 202 16.84 -8.39 -4.66
N LYS A 203 18.16 -8.41 -4.83
CA LYS A 203 19.10 -7.47 -4.20
C LYS A 203 19.87 -6.70 -5.24
N GLY A 204 19.92 -5.39 -5.04
CA GLY A 204 20.62 -4.47 -5.93
C GLY A 204 20.46 -3.02 -5.55
N TYR A 205 20.71 -2.12 -6.50
CA TYR A 205 20.49 -0.69 -6.31
C TYR A 205 19.03 -0.41 -5.97
N GLY A 206 18.80 0.33 -4.88
CA GLY A 206 17.47 0.64 -4.35
C GLY A 206 16.99 -0.31 -3.24
N SER A 207 17.68 -1.43 -3.00
CA SER A 207 17.33 -2.36 -1.92
C SER A 207 17.56 -1.76 -0.53
N SER A 208 16.76 -2.20 0.43
CA SER A 208 16.79 -1.78 1.81
C SER A 208 18.05 -2.31 2.48
N ALA A 209 18.72 -1.45 3.24
CA ALA A 209 19.84 -1.88 4.08
C ALA A 209 19.38 -2.70 5.30
N ARG A 210 18.09 -2.67 5.66
CA ARG A 210 17.54 -3.46 6.76
C ARG A 210 17.29 -4.90 6.31
N LYS A 211 17.74 -5.85 7.13
CA LYS A 211 17.42 -7.28 6.97
C LYS A 211 15.92 -7.50 7.08
N ALA A 212 15.35 -8.20 6.10
CA ALA A 212 14.01 -8.77 6.17
C ALA A 212 14.08 -10.22 6.71
N TYR A 213 13.08 -10.62 7.50
CA TYR A 213 12.90 -11.98 7.99
C TYR A 213 11.92 -12.76 7.12
N LYS A 214 10.80 -12.13 6.77
CA LYS A 214 9.80 -12.63 5.84
C LYS A 214 9.55 -11.64 4.71
N ILE A 215 9.01 -12.15 3.61
CA ILE A 215 8.50 -11.37 2.47
C ILE A 215 7.07 -11.86 2.13
N PRO A 216 6.26 -11.07 1.39
CA PRO A 216 4.98 -11.54 0.90
C PRO A 216 5.10 -12.85 0.12
N ALA A 217 4.20 -13.80 0.39
CA ALA A 217 4.06 -15.05 -0.34
C ALA A 217 3.58 -14.84 -1.78
N LEU A 218 3.56 -15.92 -2.59
CA LEU A 218 2.86 -15.94 -3.87
C LEU A 218 1.35 -16.07 -3.62
N ASN A 219 0.75 -14.98 -3.15
CA ASN A 219 -0.66 -14.91 -2.76
C ASN A 219 -1.58 -14.84 -3.99
N GLU A 220 -1.72 -15.93 -4.73
CA GLU A 220 -2.65 -15.98 -5.89
C GLU A 220 -4.09 -15.68 -5.50
N HIS A 221 -4.45 -15.98 -4.25
CA HIS A 221 -5.73 -15.62 -3.66
C HIS A 221 -5.53 -14.93 -2.32
N ILE A 222 -6.41 -14.00 -2.01
CA ILE A 222 -6.45 -13.28 -0.73
C ILE A 222 -7.82 -13.46 -0.06
N PRO A 223 -7.89 -13.47 1.28
CA PRO A 223 -9.17 -13.55 1.98
C PRO A 223 -9.93 -12.22 1.90
N VAL A 224 -11.18 -12.27 1.47
CA VAL A 224 -12.11 -11.14 1.52
C VAL A 224 -13.37 -11.54 2.28
N TYR A 225 -13.75 -10.76 3.28
CA TYR A 225 -15.03 -10.88 3.96
C TYR A 225 -15.90 -9.66 3.71
N THR A 226 -17.11 -9.89 3.20
CA THR A 226 -18.17 -8.90 3.14
C THR A 226 -19.54 -9.56 2.99
N LYS A 227 -20.60 -8.85 3.39
CA LYS A 227 -22.00 -9.22 3.10
C LYS A 227 -22.62 -8.37 1.98
N LEU A 228 -21.83 -7.49 1.37
CA LEU A 228 -22.29 -6.48 0.41
C LEU A 228 -22.39 -7.01 -1.02
N GLY A 229 -21.76 -8.14 -1.31
CA GLY A 229 -21.74 -8.78 -2.62
C GLY A 229 -20.66 -9.84 -2.73
N GLU A 230 -20.63 -10.50 -3.88
CA GLU A 230 -19.60 -11.49 -4.23
C GLU A 230 -18.35 -10.79 -4.77
N VAL A 231 -17.17 -11.24 -4.36
CA VAL A 231 -15.87 -10.69 -4.79
C VAL A 231 -15.00 -11.84 -5.29
N LYS A 232 -14.90 -12.01 -6.62
CA LYS A 232 -14.11 -13.09 -7.23
C LYS A 232 -12.72 -12.64 -7.64
N ASP A 233 -12.61 -11.43 -8.13
CA ASP A 233 -11.36 -10.80 -8.50
C ASP A 233 -11.13 -9.54 -7.65
N ILE A 234 -9.87 -9.22 -7.39
CA ILE A 234 -9.51 -8.05 -6.60
C ILE A 234 -10.09 -6.74 -7.17
N THR A 235 -10.28 -6.66 -8.49
CA THR A 235 -10.93 -5.52 -9.15
C THR A 235 -12.43 -5.41 -8.84
N ASP A 236 -13.09 -6.49 -8.42
CA ASP A 236 -14.51 -6.50 -8.07
C ASP A 236 -14.79 -5.79 -6.74
N ILE A 237 -13.79 -5.66 -5.86
CA ILE A 237 -13.92 -4.96 -4.58
C ILE A 237 -14.45 -3.54 -4.78
N ARG A 238 -13.93 -2.83 -5.80
CA ARG A 238 -14.40 -1.49 -6.13
C ARG A 238 -15.87 -1.48 -6.53
N LYS A 239 -16.32 -2.46 -7.31
CA LYS A 239 -17.72 -2.55 -7.77
C LYS A 239 -18.66 -2.81 -6.59
N VAL A 240 -18.28 -3.72 -5.69
CA VAL A 240 -19.06 -4.04 -4.48
C VAL A 240 -19.17 -2.82 -3.57
N MET A 241 -18.05 -2.12 -3.34
CA MET A 241 -18.01 -0.88 -2.59
C MET A 241 -18.92 0.20 -3.20
N ASP A 242 -18.79 0.47 -4.51
CA ASP A 242 -19.58 1.50 -5.18
C ASP A 242 -21.08 1.24 -5.13
N LYS A 243 -21.50 -0.03 -5.26
CA LYS A 243 -22.90 -0.42 -5.14
C LYS A 243 -23.43 -0.23 -3.72
N ALA A 244 -22.64 -0.59 -2.71
CA ALA A 244 -23.05 -0.49 -1.31
C ALA A 244 -23.19 0.97 -0.84
N LEU A 245 -22.28 1.85 -1.30
CA LEU A 245 -22.28 3.28 -0.96
C LEU A 245 -23.54 4.04 -1.41
N GLN A 246 -24.36 3.47 -2.30
CA GLN A 246 -25.64 4.07 -2.67
C GLN A 246 -26.65 4.10 -1.51
N HIS A 247 -26.48 3.23 -0.50
CA HIS A 247 -27.47 3.01 0.54
C HIS A 247 -26.89 2.85 1.95
N LYS A 248 -25.58 2.66 2.08
CA LYS A 248 -24.95 2.31 3.35
C LYS A 248 -23.60 3.00 3.50
N LYS A 249 -23.21 3.24 4.76
CA LYS A 249 -21.82 3.56 5.08
C LYS A 249 -20.95 2.32 4.90
N VAL A 250 -19.78 2.45 4.28
CA VAL A 250 -18.88 1.33 3.99
C VAL A 250 -17.53 1.55 4.67
N ALA A 251 -17.05 0.53 5.39
CA ALA A 251 -15.68 0.48 5.89
C ALA A 251 -14.86 -0.51 5.06
N VAL A 252 -13.81 -0.03 4.40
CA VAL A 252 -12.82 -0.88 3.73
C VAL A 252 -11.65 -1.08 4.68
N ILE A 253 -11.57 -2.28 5.25
CA ILE A 253 -10.58 -2.62 6.27
C ILE A 253 -9.52 -3.49 5.65
N ILE A 254 -8.28 -3.01 5.61
CA ILE A 254 -7.15 -3.68 4.95
C ILE A 254 -6.14 -4.12 6.00
N ILE A 255 -5.74 -5.38 5.98
CA ILE A 255 -4.78 -5.96 6.94
C ILE A 255 -3.58 -6.52 6.17
N GLU A 256 -2.43 -5.85 6.26
CA GLU A 256 -1.17 -6.33 5.66
C GLU A 256 -0.60 -7.52 6.43
N GLY A 257 0.05 -8.43 5.72
CA GLY A 257 0.72 -9.60 6.29
C GLY A 257 -0.20 -10.74 6.75
N VAL A 258 -1.53 -10.59 6.61
CA VAL A 258 -2.51 -11.63 6.95
C VAL A 258 -3.13 -12.17 5.67
N GLY A 259 -2.96 -13.46 5.43
CA GLY A 259 -3.58 -14.18 4.31
C GLY A 259 -4.57 -15.26 4.75
N LEU A 260 -4.81 -16.22 3.86
CA LEU A 260 -5.85 -17.24 4.00
C LEU A 260 -5.70 -18.07 5.29
N LYS A 261 -4.46 -18.31 5.73
CA LYS A 261 -4.17 -19.15 6.90
C LYS A 261 -4.57 -18.49 8.21
N ASP A 262 -4.46 -17.16 8.26
CA ASP A 262 -4.56 -16.38 9.49
C ASP A 262 -5.81 -15.49 9.55
N PHE A 263 -6.62 -15.45 8.50
CA PHE A 263 -7.82 -14.63 8.49
C PHE A 263 -8.91 -15.17 9.44
N ARG A 264 -9.52 -14.29 10.25
CA ARG A 264 -10.43 -14.71 11.34
C ARG A 264 -11.93 -14.62 11.01
N TYR A 265 -12.30 -13.88 9.98
CA TYR A 265 -13.69 -13.79 9.52
C TYR A 265 -14.01 -14.90 8.50
N PRO A 266 -15.28 -15.30 8.33
CA PRO A 266 -15.67 -16.27 7.30
C PRO A 266 -15.51 -15.65 5.90
N TYR A 267 -14.38 -15.89 5.26
CA TYR A 267 -14.00 -15.22 4.01
C TYR A 267 -14.29 -16.05 2.77
N GLU A 268 -14.32 -15.38 1.62
CA GLU A 268 -14.21 -16.00 0.29
C GLU A 268 -12.80 -15.75 -0.27
N PRO A 269 -12.14 -16.75 -0.88
CA PRO A 269 -10.90 -16.54 -1.60
C PRO A 269 -11.14 -15.68 -2.84
N CYS A 270 -10.50 -14.52 -2.89
CA CYS A 270 -10.53 -13.58 -4.00
C CYS A 270 -9.26 -13.73 -4.85
N ASN A 271 -9.39 -13.84 -6.16
CA ASN A 271 -8.25 -13.84 -7.08
C ASN A 271 -7.44 -12.55 -6.93
N ASN A 272 -6.14 -12.70 -6.77
CA ASN A 272 -5.16 -11.65 -6.51
C ASN A 272 -3.99 -11.71 -7.51
N ARG A 273 -4.28 -12.23 -8.71
CA ARG A 273 -3.29 -12.43 -9.76
C ARG A 273 -3.88 -12.01 -11.10
N VAL A 274 -3.05 -11.36 -11.92
CA VAL A 274 -3.35 -11.12 -13.32
C VAL A 274 -2.15 -11.51 -14.17
N ASP A 275 -2.33 -12.51 -15.02
CA ASP A 275 -1.29 -13.12 -15.82
C ASP A 275 -0.05 -13.55 -15.00
N TRP A 276 1.09 -12.89 -15.17
CA TRP A 276 2.34 -13.19 -14.47
C TRP A 276 2.46 -12.47 -13.12
N TYR A 277 1.65 -11.45 -12.88
CA TYR A 277 1.79 -10.56 -11.73
C TYR A 277 0.82 -10.95 -10.62
N THR A 278 1.37 -11.23 -9.45
CA THR A 278 0.63 -11.42 -8.20
C THR A 278 0.88 -10.21 -7.31
N TYR A 279 -0.18 -9.59 -6.81
CA TYR A 279 -0.04 -8.41 -5.96
C TYR A 279 0.61 -8.79 -4.62
N ASP A 280 1.59 -8.00 -4.21
CA ASP A 280 2.56 -8.31 -3.16
C ASP A 280 2.54 -7.27 -2.02
N GLN A 281 1.34 -6.76 -1.69
CA GLN A 281 1.15 -5.75 -0.63
C GLN A 281 1.85 -4.41 -0.95
N SER A 282 2.18 -4.21 -2.22
CA SER A 282 2.69 -2.97 -2.78
C SER A 282 1.58 -1.95 -3.01
N GLU A 283 1.95 -0.72 -3.36
CA GLU A 283 0.99 0.32 -3.74
C GLU A 283 0.00 -0.13 -4.83
N ASN A 284 0.47 -0.90 -5.82
CA ASN A 284 -0.38 -1.43 -6.89
C ASN A 284 -1.49 -2.33 -6.35
N HIS A 285 -1.25 -3.03 -5.24
CA HIS A 285 -2.25 -3.84 -4.55
C HIS A 285 -3.41 -2.95 -4.07
N TYR A 286 -3.08 -1.87 -3.38
CA TYR A 286 -4.05 -0.92 -2.84
C TYR A 286 -4.77 -0.12 -3.93
N LEU A 287 -4.05 0.32 -4.96
CA LEU A 287 -4.64 1.03 -6.09
C LEU A 287 -5.61 0.13 -6.85
N THR A 288 -5.31 -1.16 -7.00
CA THR A 288 -6.24 -2.09 -7.63
C THR A 288 -7.54 -2.22 -6.83
N ILE A 289 -7.44 -2.33 -5.50
CA ILE A 289 -8.60 -2.36 -4.59
C ILE A 289 -9.42 -1.07 -4.72
N SER A 290 -8.76 0.09 -4.70
CA SER A 290 -9.44 1.38 -4.63
C SER A 290 -9.98 1.88 -5.97
N THR A 291 -9.40 1.48 -7.10
CA THR A 291 -9.82 1.93 -8.44
C THR A 291 -10.58 0.85 -9.22
N GLY A 292 -10.46 -0.42 -8.84
CA GLY A 292 -11.02 -1.55 -9.58
C GLY A 292 -10.31 -1.80 -10.92
N LYS A 293 -9.06 -1.36 -11.06
CA LYS A 293 -8.26 -1.51 -12.29
C LYS A 293 -6.98 -2.26 -11.98
N HIS A 294 -6.53 -3.09 -12.92
CA HIS A 294 -5.26 -3.79 -12.74
C HIS A 294 -4.05 -2.85 -12.85
N TYR A 295 -2.91 -3.28 -12.29
CA TYR A 295 -1.70 -2.46 -12.19
C TYR A 295 -1.26 -1.82 -13.51
N TYR A 296 -1.38 -2.53 -14.64
CA TYR A 296 -0.97 -2.06 -15.97
C TYR A 296 -1.88 -0.96 -16.53
N GLN A 297 -3.00 -0.66 -15.87
CA GLN A 297 -3.92 0.42 -16.20
C GLN A 297 -3.66 1.69 -15.36
N HIS A 298 -2.82 1.60 -14.33
CA HIS A 298 -2.30 2.75 -13.60
C HIS A 298 -1.13 3.37 -14.35
N GLU A 299 -0.53 4.39 -13.75
CA GLU A 299 0.55 5.13 -14.38
C GLU A 299 1.95 4.75 -13.87
N ILE A 300 2.05 4.07 -12.74
CA ILE A 300 3.33 3.65 -12.16
C ILE A 300 3.46 2.13 -12.26
N PRO A 301 4.47 1.60 -12.97
CA PRO A 301 4.72 0.16 -13.00
C PRO A 301 5.22 -0.38 -11.66
N PRO A 302 5.06 -1.69 -11.37
CA PRO A 302 5.59 -2.34 -10.16
C PRO A 302 7.09 -2.10 -9.96
N VAL A 303 7.82 -1.93 -11.08
CA VAL A 303 9.20 -1.47 -11.11
C VAL A 303 9.32 -0.35 -12.13
N SER A 304 9.83 0.80 -11.69
CA SER A 304 9.95 2.02 -12.51
C SER A 304 11.40 2.47 -12.60
N ARG A 305 11.77 3.18 -13.68
CA ARG A 305 13.09 3.81 -13.87
C ARG A 305 13.32 5.03 -12.96
N TYR A 306 13.23 4.87 -11.64
CA TYR A 306 13.33 6.00 -10.68
C TYR A 306 14.64 6.81 -10.78
N LEU A 307 15.72 6.24 -11.32
CA LEU A 307 17.03 6.88 -11.38
C LEU A 307 17.21 7.86 -12.55
N ARG A 308 16.26 7.96 -13.48
CA ARG A 308 16.41 8.86 -14.64
C ARG A 308 15.75 10.22 -14.38
N GLY A 309 16.50 11.12 -13.73
CA GLY A 309 16.44 12.59 -13.92
C GLY A 309 15.14 13.34 -13.57
N ASP A 310 14.12 12.71 -13.02
CA ASP A 310 12.80 13.32 -12.84
C ASP A 310 12.52 13.84 -11.43
N PHE A 311 13.52 13.84 -10.53
CA PHE A 311 13.37 14.41 -9.18
C PHE A 311 12.87 15.86 -9.19
N ASP A 312 13.30 16.65 -10.17
CA ASP A 312 12.88 18.05 -10.34
C ASP A 312 11.39 18.18 -10.75
N LYS A 313 10.76 17.08 -11.21
CA LYS A 313 9.34 17.00 -11.57
C LYS A 313 8.48 16.41 -10.45
N ILE A 314 9.08 15.90 -9.38
CA ILE A 314 8.33 15.40 -8.21
C ILE A 314 7.79 16.62 -7.45
N ILE A 315 6.48 16.79 -7.56
CA ILE A 315 5.73 17.90 -6.96
C ILE A 315 4.84 17.42 -5.81
N TYR A 316 5.15 16.30 -5.17
CA TYR A 316 4.48 15.82 -3.95
C TYR A 316 5.54 15.18 -3.04
N PRO A 317 6.21 15.97 -2.18
CA PRO A 317 7.37 15.50 -1.41
C PRO A 317 7.02 14.40 -0.40
N PHE A 318 5.74 14.23 -0.07
CA PHE A 318 5.25 13.24 0.88
C PHE A 318 4.63 11.99 0.23
N SER A 319 4.55 11.94 -1.10
CA SER A 319 3.87 10.86 -1.86
C SER A 319 4.84 9.96 -2.63
N GLY A 320 6.08 9.81 -2.16
CA GLY A 320 7.06 8.92 -2.78
C GLY A 320 7.33 9.29 -4.26
N PRO A 321 7.20 8.35 -5.21
CA PRO A 321 7.50 8.61 -6.62
C PRO A 321 6.37 9.32 -7.41
N HIS A 322 5.26 9.67 -6.75
CA HIS A 322 4.10 10.23 -7.44
C HIS A 322 4.33 11.67 -7.88
N HIS A 323 4.20 11.92 -9.18
CA HIS A 323 4.15 13.28 -9.74
C HIS A 323 2.74 13.86 -9.72
N TYR A 324 1.73 13.00 -9.56
CA TYR A 324 0.32 13.34 -9.40
C TYR A 324 -0.33 12.27 -8.55
N LEU A 325 -1.40 12.63 -7.87
CA LEU A 325 -2.20 11.67 -7.15
C LEU A 325 -3.18 10.97 -8.12
N PRO A 326 -3.43 9.66 -7.98
CA PRO A 326 -4.46 8.95 -8.72
C PRO A 326 -5.83 9.64 -8.59
N GLN A 327 -6.55 9.81 -9.69
CA GLN A 327 -7.78 10.63 -9.75
C GLN A 327 -9.08 9.83 -9.69
N ASP A 328 -8.99 8.51 -9.84
CA ASP A 328 -10.12 7.58 -9.97
C ASP A 328 -10.30 6.66 -8.75
N THR A 329 -9.64 6.97 -7.64
CA THR A 329 -9.73 6.22 -6.39
C THR A 329 -11.11 6.36 -5.75
N ALA A 330 -11.49 5.37 -4.94
CA ALA A 330 -12.84 5.29 -4.36
C ALA A 330 -13.21 6.45 -3.42
N GLY A 331 -12.22 7.07 -2.78
CA GLY A 331 -12.41 8.22 -1.89
C GLY A 331 -12.66 9.54 -2.62
N ARG A 332 -12.30 9.65 -3.91
CA ARG A 332 -12.49 10.88 -4.71
C ARG A 332 -13.91 10.97 -5.26
N LYS A 333 -14.87 11.13 -4.34
CA LYS A 333 -16.30 11.23 -4.64
C LYS A 333 -16.86 12.52 -4.05
N PRO A 334 -16.98 13.62 -4.82
CA PRO A 334 -17.42 14.91 -4.31
C PRO A 334 -18.80 14.90 -3.64
N GLU A 335 -19.62 13.91 -3.95
CA GLU A 335 -20.99 13.75 -3.45
C GLU A 335 -21.09 13.12 -2.05
N ILE A 336 -20.03 12.49 -1.54
CA ILE A 336 -20.01 11.86 -0.22
C ILE A 336 -18.80 12.30 0.59
N LYS A 337 -18.91 12.20 1.92
CA LYS A 337 -17.75 12.40 2.79
C LYS A 337 -16.90 11.13 2.85
N THR A 338 -15.59 11.25 2.69
CA THR A 338 -14.69 10.08 2.73
C THR A 338 -13.50 10.31 3.66
N ALA A 339 -13.05 9.27 4.34
CA ALA A 339 -11.88 9.35 5.19
C ALA A 339 -11.01 8.09 5.10
N ALA A 340 -9.73 8.22 5.44
CA ALA A 340 -8.80 7.11 5.48
C ALA A 340 -7.84 7.22 6.66
N VAL A 341 -7.54 6.08 7.30
CA VAL A 341 -6.59 5.99 8.40
C VAL A 341 -5.65 4.82 8.17
N SER A 342 -4.36 5.01 8.44
CA SER A 342 -3.40 3.91 8.45
C SER A 342 -2.18 4.13 9.32
N ASN A 343 -1.70 3.06 9.95
CA ASN A 343 -0.34 3.03 10.48
C ASN A 343 0.72 2.62 9.44
N ARG A 344 0.31 2.46 8.18
CA ARG A 344 1.16 2.40 6.98
C ARG A 344 1.18 3.77 6.30
N GLY A 345 2.24 4.55 6.53
CA GLY A 345 2.42 5.87 5.92
C GLY A 345 2.45 5.83 4.39
N MET A 346 2.15 6.97 3.76
CA MET A 346 1.98 7.19 2.31
C MET A 346 0.73 6.57 1.68
N PHE A 347 0.31 5.39 2.13
CA PHE A 347 -0.71 4.62 1.43
C PHE A 347 -2.09 5.29 1.46
N PRO A 348 -2.65 5.70 2.62
CA PRO A 348 -3.97 6.32 2.68
C PRO A 348 -4.20 7.41 1.65
N HIS A 349 -3.33 8.42 1.59
CA HIS A 349 -3.56 9.57 0.74
C HIS A 349 -3.34 9.29 -0.75
N VAL A 350 -2.39 8.40 -1.09
CA VAL A 350 -2.15 8.01 -2.49
C VAL A 350 -3.28 7.13 -3.00
N VAL A 351 -3.71 6.15 -2.20
CA VAL A 351 -4.53 5.04 -2.71
C VAL A 351 -6.01 5.21 -2.43
N SER A 352 -6.41 5.90 -1.36
CA SER A 352 -7.83 6.14 -1.09
C SER A 352 -8.32 7.38 -1.84
N GLY A 353 -7.51 8.45 -1.87
CA GLY A 353 -7.91 9.79 -2.31
C GLY A 353 -9.08 10.36 -1.52
N ALA A 354 -9.20 9.99 -0.25
CA ALA A 354 -10.25 10.46 0.65
C ALA A 354 -10.14 11.96 0.97
N ASP A 355 -11.21 12.55 1.53
CA ASP A 355 -11.23 13.96 1.92
C ASP A 355 -10.29 14.31 3.07
N ILE A 356 -10.16 13.38 4.03
CA ILE A 356 -9.25 13.47 5.17
C ILE A 356 -8.54 12.14 5.27
N CYS A 357 -7.23 12.15 5.07
CA CYS A 357 -6.37 10.99 5.32
C CYS A 357 -5.55 11.27 6.58
N ILE A 358 -5.47 10.33 7.52
CA ILE A 358 -4.56 10.37 8.67
C ILE A 358 -3.64 9.16 8.60
N GLU A 359 -2.34 9.39 8.59
CA GLU A 359 -1.38 8.31 8.45
C GLU A 359 -0.15 8.50 9.34
N SER A 360 0.53 7.39 9.64
CA SER A 360 1.83 7.44 10.28
C SER A 360 2.83 8.21 9.42
N PHE A 361 3.62 9.07 10.06
CA PHE A 361 4.74 9.73 9.42
C PHE A 361 6.03 9.08 9.91
N ALA A 362 6.31 7.88 9.40
CA ALA A 362 7.54 7.16 9.66
C ALA A 362 8.38 7.04 8.37
N ARG A 363 9.70 7.04 8.51
CA ARG A 363 10.66 6.81 7.42
C ARG A 363 11.66 5.76 7.85
N ASN A 364 11.72 4.63 7.14
CA ASN A 364 12.60 3.51 7.48
C ASN A 364 12.48 3.05 8.95
N LEU A 365 11.24 2.97 9.48
CA LEU A 365 10.91 2.66 10.88
C LEU A 365 11.32 3.74 11.90
N TYR A 366 11.85 4.88 11.46
CA TYR A 366 12.04 6.03 12.34
C TYR A 366 10.74 6.82 12.42
N ASN A 367 10.16 6.87 13.61
CA ASN A 367 8.93 7.61 13.88
C ASN A 367 9.22 9.11 13.85
N MET A 368 8.55 9.84 12.95
CA MET A 368 8.63 11.30 12.84
C MET A 368 7.31 11.97 13.25
N GLY A 369 6.33 11.18 13.71
CA GLY A 369 4.99 11.63 14.13
C GLY A 369 3.89 11.13 13.19
N SER A 370 2.95 12.03 12.88
CA SER A 370 1.77 11.76 12.06
C SER A 370 1.61 12.82 10.98
N ILE A 371 0.92 12.48 9.89
CA ILE A 371 0.52 13.44 8.86
C ILE A 371 -0.96 13.27 8.52
N ALA A 372 -1.66 14.39 8.32
CA ALA A 372 -2.98 14.42 7.74
C ALA A 372 -3.01 15.18 6.42
N ILE A 373 -3.87 14.77 5.48
CA ILE A 373 -3.92 15.27 4.09
C ILE A 373 -5.37 15.49 3.65
#